data_AF-A0A183C6V6-F1
#
_entry.id   AF-A0A183C6V6-F1
#
_cell.length_a   1.000
_cell.length_b   1.000
_cell.length_c   1.000
_cell.angle_alpha   90.00
_cell.angle_beta   90.00
_cell.angle_gamma   90.00
#
_symmetry.space_group_name_H-M   'P 1'
#
loop_
_entity.id
_entity.type
_entity.pdbx_description
1 polymer ?
#
loop_
_entity_poly.entity_id
_entity_poly.type
_entity_poly.pdbx_seq_one_letter_code
_entity_poly.pdbx_strand_id
1 'polypeptide(L)' 'MSENAGYLTGIEGYKMVDSQSLRRFVFHFLRQDGVFLLRMVATHAGELACYDLAKKLWDNFMVHKEGAKMHDV' A
#
# COMPACT_ATOMS: atom_id res chain seq x y z
N MET A 1 -23.99 5.68 7.67
CA MET A 1 -23.37 5.00 6.52
C MET A 1 -21.87 4.97 6.77
N SER A 2 -21.38 3.88 7.35
CA SER A 2 -19.97 3.65 7.67
C SER A 2 -19.64 2.30 7.08
N GLU A 3 -19.23 2.26 5.81
CA GLU A 3 -18.88 1.02 5.13
C GLU A 3 -17.47 1.09 4.54
N ASN A 4 -16.67 0.12 5.01
CA ASN A 4 -15.62 -0.59 4.28
C ASN A 4 -14.27 0.11 4.07
N ALA A 5 -13.45 0.04 5.12
CA ALA A 5 -11.98 -0.03 5.02
C ALA A 5 -11.45 -1.47 5.14
N GLY A 6 -12.25 -2.49 4.78
CA GLY A 6 -11.92 -3.92 4.96
C GLY A 6 -10.85 -4.48 4.02
N TYR A 7 -10.58 -3.83 2.89
CA TYR A 7 -9.55 -4.28 1.93
C TYR A 7 -8.11 -4.05 2.43
N LEU A 8 -7.91 -3.23 3.46
CA LEU A 8 -6.60 -3.02 4.09
C LEU A 8 -6.32 -4.07 5.19
N THR A 9 -7.37 -4.68 5.76
CA THR A 9 -7.26 -5.59 6.90
C THR A 9 -6.96 -7.04 6.50
N GLY A 10 -7.14 -7.42 5.23
CA GLY A 10 -6.86 -8.76 4.70
C GLY A 10 -5.41 -9.01 4.27
N ILE A 11 -4.53 -8.02 4.39
CA ILE A 11 -3.10 -8.20 4.12
C ILE A 11 -2.49 -8.89 5.34
N GLU A 12 -2.28 -10.21 5.28
CA GLU A 12 -1.63 -11.00 6.35
C GLU A 12 -0.20 -10.55 6.71
N GLY A 13 0.36 -9.54 6.02
CA GLY A 13 1.58 -8.82 6.41
C GLY A 13 1.37 -7.49 7.17
N TYR A 14 0.13 -6.96 7.25
CA TYR A 14 -0.14 -5.62 7.80
C TYR A 14 0.05 -5.54 9.31
N LYS A 15 -0.07 -6.68 10.03
CA LYS A 15 0.05 -6.72 11.50
C LYS A 15 1.48 -6.50 12.02
N MET A 16 2.51 -6.58 11.17
CA MET A 16 3.92 -6.40 11.57
C MET A 16 4.59 -5.20 10.90
N VAL A 17 3.83 -4.41 10.15
CA VAL A 17 4.31 -3.19 9.51
C VAL A 17 4.17 -2.04 10.49
N ASP A 18 5.28 -1.40 10.79
CA ASP A 18 5.30 -0.18 11.59
C ASP A 18 4.31 0.87 11.02
N SER A 19 3.41 1.37 11.87
CA SER A 19 2.30 2.25 11.48
C SER A 19 2.78 3.52 10.77
N GLN A 20 4.03 3.95 11.02
CA GLN A 20 4.65 5.09 10.34
C GLN A 20 5.02 4.76 8.89
N SER A 21 5.56 3.57 8.62
CA SER A 21 5.91 3.12 7.27
C SER A 21 4.66 2.99 6.41
N LEU A 22 3.59 2.48 7.00
CA LEU A 22 2.29 2.40 6.39
C LEU A 22 1.71 3.78 6.05
N ARG A 23 1.77 4.72 6.99
CA ARG A 23 1.38 6.12 6.71
C ARG A 23 2.21 6.71 5.58
N ARG A 24 3.53 6.51 5.56
CA ARG A 24 4.40 7.00 4.48
C ARG A 24 4.04 6.38 3.13
N PHE A 25 3.74 5.08 3.11
CA PHE A 25 3.28 4.42 1.90
C PHE A 25 1.98 5.04 1.35
N VAL A 26 0.97 5.22 2.20
CA VAL A 26 -0.33 5.77 1.74
C VAL A 26 -0.21 7.25 1.38
N PHE A 27 0.38 8.07 2.24
CA PHE A 27 0.37 9.52 2.09
C PHE A 27 1.48 10.07 1.18
N HIS A 28 2.66 9.46 1.18
CA HIS A 28 3.80 9.98 0.40
C HIS A 28 4.06 9.20 -0.89
N PHE A 29 3.93 7.87 -0.87
CA PHE A 29 4.20 7.02 -2.04
C PHE A 29 2.99 6.90 -2.97
N LEU A 30 1.86 6.38 -2.47
CA LEU A 30 0.62 6.25 -3.24
C LEU A 30 -0.04 7.59 -3.52
N ARG A 31 -0.11 8.45 -2.50
CA ARG A 31 -0.85 9.72 -2.54
C ARG A 31 -2.32 9.50 -2.91
N GLN A 32 -3.05 10.59 -3.12
CA GLN A 32 -4.48 10.57 -3.41
C GLN A 32 -4.80 9.85 -4.72
N ASP A 33 -3.97 10.03 -5.75
CA ASP A 33 -4.16 9.42 -7.07
C ASP A 33 -3.92 7.90 -7.06
N GLY A 34 -2.88 7.43 -6.34
CA GLY A 34 -2.61 6.00 -6.21
C GLY A 34 -3.69 5.27 -5.42
N VAL A 35 -4.25 5.90 -4.39
CA VAL A 35 -5.42 5.37 -3.67
C VAL A 35 -6.65 5.32 -4.58
N PHE A 36 -6.86 6.33 -5.41
CA PHE A 36 -7.95 6.34 -6.40
C PHE A 36 -7.79 5.20 -7.43
N LEU A 37 -6.57 4.98 -7.95
CA LEU A 37 -6.28 3.90 -8.88
C LEU A 37 -6.50 2.52 -8.25
N LEU A 38 -6.05 2.30 -7.01
CA LEU A 38 -6.34 1.05 -6.31
C LEU A 38 -7.85 0.81 -6.15
N ARG A 39 -8.63 1.87 -5.86
CA ARG A 39 -10.10 1.77 -5.80
C ARG A 39 -10.71 1.45 -7.16
N MET A 40 -10.22 2.05 -8.24
CA MET A 40 -10.68 1.72 -9.60
C MET A 40 -10.37 0.27 -9.96
N VAL A 41 -9.16 -0.21 -9.64
CA VAL A 41 -8.76 -1.60 -9.89
C VAL A 41 -9.62 -2.57 -9.07
N ALA A 42 -9.85 -2.30 -7.78
CA ALA A 42 -10.76 -3.11 -6.97
C ALA A 42 -12.17 -3.17 -7.56
N THR A 43 -12.67 -2.03 -8.06
CA THR A 43 -14.03 -1.90 -8.62
C THR A 43 -14.18 -2.62 -9.96
N HIS A 44 -13.17 -2.60 -10.82
CA HIS A 44 -13.30 -3.07 -12.21
C HIS A 44 -12.56 -4.37 -12.51
N ALA A 45 -11.49 -4.68 -11.79
CA ALA A 45 -10.68 -5.89 -11.94
C ALA A 45 -10.82 -6.88 -10.76
N GLY A 46 -11.55 -6.48 -9.71
CA GLY A 46 -11.81 -7.30 -8.53
C GLY A 46 -10.73 -7.18 -7.45
N GLU A 47 -11.06 -7.70 -6.27
CA GLU A 47 -10.25 -7.54 -5.06
C GLU A 47 -8.90 -8.27 -5.14
N LEU A 48 -8.83 -9.43 -5.79
CA LEU A 48 -7.60 -10.21 -5.94
C LEU A 48 -6.55 -9.45 -6.76
N ALA A 49 -6.96 -8.85 -7.88
CA ALA A 49 -6.09 -8.04 -8.71
C ALA A 49 -5.61 -6.77 -7.99
N CYS A 50 -6.49 -6.14 -7.22
CA CYS A 50 -6.14 -5.01 -6.38
C CYS A 50 -5.13 -5.40 -5.29
N TYR A 51 -5.29 -6.58 -4.68
CA TYR A 51 -4.39 -7.09 -3.66
C TYR A 51 -2.97 -7.31 -4.22
N ASP A 52 -2.86 -8.01 -5.36
CA ASP A 52 -1.56 -8.25 -5.99
C ASP A 52 -0.86 -6.96 -6.40
N LEU A 53 -1.62 -5.97 -6.89
CA LEU A 53 -1.09 -4.66 -7.22
C LEU A 53 -0.61 -3.91 -5.95
N ALA A 54 -1.42 -3.88 -4.90
CA ALA A 54 -1.06 -3.23 -3.64
C ALA A 54 0.19 -3.85 -3.02
N LYS A 55 0.32 -5.19 -3.09
CA LYS A 55 1.49 -5.93 -2.62
C LYS A 55 2.76 -5.56 -3.39
N LYS A 56 2.70 -5.56 -4.74
CA LYS A 56 3.84 -5.12 -5.57
C LYS A 56 4.25 -3.67 -5.31
N LEU A 57 3.28 -2.77 -5.12
CA LEU A 57 3.55 -1.38 -4.77
C LEU A 57 4.22 -1.26 -3.39
N TRP A 58 3.80 -2.06 -2.43
CA TRP A 58 4.40 -2.13 -1.10
C TRP A 58 5.84 -2.63 -1.15
N ASP A 59 6.11 -3.71 -1.89
CA ASP A 59 7.45 -4.27 -2.06
C ASP A 59 8.37 -3.24 -2.72
N ASN A 60 7.88 -2.54 -3.76
CA ASN A 60 8.61 -1.44 -4.39
C ASN A 60 8.91 -0.31 -3.40
N PHE A 61 7.93 0.08 -2.57
CA PHE A 61 8.14 1.10 -1.54
C PHE A 61 9.22 0.68 -0.51
N MET A 62 9.22 -0.60 -0.11
CA MET A 62 10.23 -1.14 0.82
C MET A 62 11.62 -1.16 0.19
N VAL A 63 11.76 -1.57 -1.07
CA VAL A 63 13.04 -1.53 -1.80
C VAL A 63 13.59 -0.10 -1.88
N HIS A 64 12.75 0.89 -2.21
CA HIS A 64 13.18 2.29 -2.24
C HIS A 64 13.49 2.85 -0.85
N LYS A 65 12.75 2.43 0.18
CA LYS A 65 13.02 2.80 1.59
C LYS A 65 14.36 2.23 2.08
N GLU A 66 14.70 1.01 1.69
CA GLU A 66 15.98 0.35 2.04
C GLU A 66 17.15 0.97 1.25
N GLY A 67 16.95 1.31 -0.03
CA GLY A 67 17.96 2.01 -0.83
C GLY A 67 18.30 3.41 -0.31
N ALA A 68 17.34 4.11 0.29
CA ALA A 68 17.56 5.41 0.93
C ALA A 68 18.42 5.31 2.21
N LYS A 69 18.53 4.13 2.85
CA LYS A 69 19.39 3.95 4.04
C LYS A 69 20.87 3.75 3.70
N MET A 70 21.21 3.46 2.44
CA MET A 70 22.61 3.14 2.05
C MET A 70 23.46 4.38 1.70
N HIS A 71 22.87 5.58 1.73
CA HIS A 71 23.59 6.82 1.37
C HIS A 71 23.94 7.72 2.57
N ASP A 72 23.69 7.24 3.80
CA ASP A 72 23.99 7.92 5.08
C ASP A 72 24.98 7.12 5.96
N VAL A 73 26.01 6.51 5.35
CA VAL A 73 27.19 5.94 6.07
C VAL A 73 28.48 6.47 5.45
#